data_AF-A0A8J3N6E8-F1
#
_entry.id   AF-A0A8J3N6E8-F1
#
_cell.length_a   1.000
_cell.length_b   1.000
_cell.length_c   1.000
_cell.angle_alpha   90.00
_cell.angle_beta   90.00
_cell.angle_gamma   90.00
#
_symmetry.space_group_name_H-M   'P 1'
#
loop_
_entity.id
_entity.type
_entity.pdbx_description
1 polymer ?
#
loop_
_entity_poly.entity_id
_entity_poly.type
_entity_poly.pdbx_seq_one_letter_code
_entity_poly.pdbx_strand_id
1 'polypeptide(L)'
;MTFEQFYRSLLKRWYIVVICFVCLGAGAYVGSAVLLHPMYQSTVVMQVVIRNGGSPLSSDNLTAGTAFAETEADMATTTPVLSAVAAHFPGTSVDDLSGDVQATARANKPLFDIIVKNDDPNQAAKIANDIAAVLKTQQTQLLAQPTTDGDFLVVVEPAQVSDTPVSPNKTLNAAGGVAVGLLLGMVLAVVFEMVDTRIRSKANLVSFLGWPLLATIQQTGSRESVVNLTSHNVNSEGFSILHTNIGFSAVDKPARTIVVTSTVPGEGKSVVAANLAISMAKAGKNTLLIDANLRHPTIHQLFNLSSHAKGVTNAIVAFRTASSANGQQVLMPLIRTVNIPNLSILTSGPLPPVPSELLSSNAMQNLLKALSTSAFEAVIFDTPALLGLSDATALASKVDGTLVVIDVANARKNDLEQAKAVLQQAGAHVLGTVVNKDEGGNQETPYKHVSYDSSMMSQNEAMGATPAPAWSGPNQAQASAHSMPPKPAQFSAHGIPPQKGK
;
A
#
# COMPACT_ATOMS: atom_id res chain seq x y z
N MET A 1 -13.74 0.69 -13.57
CA MET A 1 -12.35 0.20 -13.46
C MET A 1 -12.01 -0.43 -14.81
N THR A 2 -10.93 0.01 -15.47
CA THR A 2 -10.52 -0.61 -16.74
C THR A 2 -9.79 -1.94 -16.46
N PHE A 3 -9.74 -2.83 -17.46
CA PHE A 3 -9.03 -4.11 -17.32
C PHE A 3 -7.55 -3.92 -16.91
N GLU A 4 -6.89 -2.89 -17.44
CA GLU A 4 -5.52 -2.53 -17.06
C GLU A 4 -5.39 -2.12 -15.59
N GLN A 5 -6.37 -1.39 -15.05
CA GLN A 5 -6.38 -1.00 -13.64
C GLN A 5 -6.53 -2.23 -12.75
N PHE A 6 -7.44 -3.15 -13.10
CA PHE A 6 -7.64 -4.40 -12.37
C PHE A 6 -6.37 -5.25 -12.33
N TYR A 7 -5.71 -5.42 -13.48
CA TYR A 7 -4.47 -6.21 -13.57
C TYR A 7 -3.33 -5.60 -12.75
N ARG A 8 -3.16 -4.27 -12.78
CA ARG A 8 -2.16 -3.58 -11.95
C ARG A 8 -2.45 -3.72 -10.46
N SER A 9 -3.72 -3.65 -10.04
CA SER A 9 -4.11 -3.89 -8.64
C SER A 9 -3.68 -5.28 -8.17
N LEU A 10 -3.88 -6.29 -9.02
CA LEU A 10 -3.51 -7.68 -8.72
C LEU A 10 -1.99 -7.85 -8.58
N LEU A 11 -1.20 -7.25 -9.49
CA LEU A 11 0.26 -7.33 -9.43
C LEU A 11 0.85 -6.62 -8.21
N LYS A 12 0.29 -5.48 -7.80
CA LYS A 12 0.79 -4.71 -6.65
C LYS A 12 0.48 -5.40 -5.31
N ARG A 13 -0.61 -6.18 -5.25
CA ARG A 13 -1.12 -6.79 -4.00
C ARG A 13 -1.26 -8.31 -4.09
N TRP A 14 -0.46 -8.96 -4.94
CA TRP A 14 -0.49 -10.41 -5.15
C TRP A 14 -0.31 -11.22 -3.86
N TYR A 15 0.44 -10.69 -2.89
CA TYR A 15 0.67 -11.32 -1.59
C TYR A 15 -0.63 -11.52 -0.79
N ILE A 16 -1.64 -10.64 -0.94
CA ILE A 16 -2.95 -10.80 -0.29
C ILE A 16 -3.66 -12.04 -0.85
N VAL A 17 -3.59 -12.22 -2.17
CA VAL A 17 -4.17 -13.39 -2.85
C VAL A 17 -3.52 -14.68 -2.37
N VAL A 18 -2.20 -14.69 -2.24
CA VAL A 18 -1.44 -15.85 -1.76
C VAL A 18 -1.74 -16.18 -0.30
N ILE A 19 -1.83 -15.16 0.57
CA ILE A 19 -2.21 -15.37 1.98
C ILE A 19 -3.61 -15.99 2.07
N CYS A 20 -4.60 -15.45 1.37
CA CYS A 20 -5.96 -16.02 1.37
C CYS A 20 -6.00 -17.45 0.80
N PHE A 21 -5.26 -17.72 -0.28
CA PHE A 21 -5.10 -19.06 -0.86
C PHE A 21 -4.57 -20.07 0.17
N VAL A 22 -3.45 -19.74 0.83
CA VAL A 22 -2.81 -20.65 1.80
C VAL A 22 -3.69 -20.83 3.03
N CYS A 23 -4.18 -19.72 3.63
CA CYS A 23 -4.94 -19.78 4.86
C CYS A 23 -6.26 -20.54 4.70
N LEU A 24 -7.02 -20.30 3.62
CA LEU A 24 -8.30 -20.98 3.41
C LEU A 24 -8.14 -22.41 2.91
N GLY A 25 -7.13 -22.69 2.08
CA GLY A 25 -6.81 -24.06 1.67
C GLY A 25 -6.36 -24.93 2.86
N ALA A 26 -5.39 -24.46 3.64
CA ALA A 26 -4.91 -25.17 4.82
C ALA A 26 -5.99 -25.26 5.91
N GLY A 27 -6.74 -24.18 6.13
CA GLY A 27 -7.86 -24.15 7.08
C GLY A 27 -8.94 -25.16 6.72
N ALA A 28 -9.31 -25.28 5.44
CA ALA A 28 -10.27 -26.28 4.98
C ALA A 28 -9.74 -27.72 5.14
N TYR A 29 -8.46 -27.96 4.85
CA TYR A 29 -7.84 -29.27 5.04
C TYR A 29 -7.81 -29.70 6.51
N VAL A 30 -7.28 -28.83 7.38
CA VAL A 30 -7.17 -29.10 8.83
C VAL A 30 -8.55 -29.17 9.48
N GLY A 31 -9.46 -28.25 9.13
CA GLY A 31 -10.84 -28.25 9.60
C GLY A 31 -11.55 -29.55 9.23
N SER A 32 -11.35 -30.05 8.01
CA SER A 32 -11.89 -31.35 7.60
C SER A 32 -11.28 -32.52 8.38
N ALA A 33 -10.02 -32.42 8.81
CA ALA A 33 -9.37 -33.49 9.56
C ALA A 33 -9.72 -33.50 11.05
N VAL A 34 -10.08 -32.34 11.63
CA VAL A 34 -10.28 -32.17 13.07
C VAL A 34 -11.75 -32.09 13.46
N LEU A 35 -12.59 -31.47 12.62
CA LEU A 35 -13.99 -31.19 12.96
C LEU A 35 -14.98 -32.24 12.45
N LEU A 36 -14.61 -32.98 11.38
CA LEU A 36 -15.48 -33.97 10.75
C LEU A 36 -15.02 -35.38 11.13
N HIS A 37 -15.97 -36.21 11.55
CA HIS A 37 -15.69 -37.60 11.90
C HIS A 37 -15.44 -38.44 10.63
N PRO A 38 -14.48 -39.38 10.66
CA PRO A 38 -14.24 -40.28 9.53
C PRO A 38 -15.40 -41.26 9.37
N MET A 39 -15.90 -41.43 8.15
CA MET A 39 -16.84 -42.51 7.83
C MET A 39 -16.12 -43.60 7.04
N TYR A 40 -16.38 -44.83 7.41
CA TYR A 40 -15.87 -46.04 6.79
C TYR A 40 -16.98 -46.72 6.02
N GLN A 41 -16.60 -47.45 4.98
CA GLN A 41 -17.53 -48.16 4.13
C GLN A 41 -17.14 -49.63 4.07
N SER A 42 -18.10 -50.52 4.30
CA SER A 42 -17.95 -51.96 4.10
C SER A 42 -19.00 -52.46 3.10
N THR A 43 -18.67 -53.53 2.38
CA THR A 43 -19.50 -54.03 1.29
C THR A 43 -19.62 -55.56 1.33
N VAL A 44 -20.84 -56.08 1.34
CA VAL A 44 -21.13 -57.49 1.13
C VAL A 44 -21.55 -57.70 -0.32
N VAL A 45 -21.03 -58.74 -0.96
CA VAL A 45 -21.46 -59.15 -2.30
C VAL A 45 -22.34 -60.38 -2.20
N MET A 46 -23.58 -60.26 -2.65
CA MET A 46 -24.58 -61.32 -2.64
C MET A 46 -24.82 -61.82 -4.07
N GLN A 47 -25.01 -63.13 -4.23
CA GLN A 47 -25.42 -63.76 -5.47
C GLN A 47 -26.82 -64.33 -5.34
N VAL A 48 -27.63 -64.08 -6.37
CA VAL A 48 -28.90 -64.76 -6.57
C VAL A 48 -28.65 -66.04 -7.37
N VAL A 49 -29.06 -67.17 -6.82
CA VAL A 49 -28.89 -68.50 -7.43
C VAL A 49 -30.24 -69.08 -7.79
N ILE A 50 -30.45 -69.31 -9.08
CA ILE A 50 -31.67 -69.94 -9.61
C ILE A 50 -31.31 -71.34 -10.12
N ARG A 51 -32.00 -72.36 -9.61
CA ARG A 51 -31.83 -73.76 -10.01
C ARG A 51 -33.17 -74.31 -10.51
N ASN A 52 -33.36 -74.26 -11.82
CA ASN A 52 -34.54 -74.80 -12.50
C ASN A 52 -34.15 -76.00 -13.38
N GLY A 53 -33.54 -77.04 -12.79
CA GLY A 53 -33.25 -78.32 -13.45
C GLY A 53 -32.31 -78.31 -14.67
N GLY A 54 -31.75 -77.14 -15.05
CA GLY A 54 -30.82 -76.95 -16.18
C GLY A 54 -29.49 -76.31 -15.77
N SER A 55 -28.59 -76.05 -16.74
CA SER A 55 -27.29 -75.42 -16.44
C SER A 55 -27.46 -74.04 -15.81
N PRO A 56 -26.71 -73.71 -14.74
CA PRO A 56 -26.76 -72.38 -14.08
C PRO A 56 -26.44 -71.18 -14.98
N LEU A 57 -25.86 -71.44 -16.16
CA LEU A 57 -25.41 -70.44 -17.13
C LEU A 57 -26.34 -70.35 -18.36
N SER A 58 -27.56 -70.89 -18.32
CA SER A 58 -28.53 -70.67 -19.39
C SER A 58 -28.94 -69.19 -19.47
N SER A 59 -29.29 -68.71 -20.67
CA SER A 59 -29.75 -67.33 -20.89
C SER A 59 -30.92 -66.97 -19.97
N ASP A 60 -31.84 -67.91 -19.79
CA ASP A 60 -33.07 -67.70 -19.04
C ASP A 60 -32.77 -67.59 -17.54
N ASN A 61 -31.84 -68.41 -17.02
CA ASN A 61 -31.40 -68.33 -15.62
C ASN A 61 -30.59 -67.06 -15.36
N LEU A 62 -29.82 -66.58 -16.34
CA LEU A 62 -29.07 -65.33 -16.23
C LEU A 62 -30.00 -64.10 -16.19
N THR A 63 -30.96 -64.01 -17.12
CA THR A 63 -31.93 -62.89 -17.16
C THR A 63 -32.82 -62.87 -15.92
N ALA A 64 -33.30 -64.04 -15.47
CA ALA A 64 -34.03 -64.13 -14.22
C ALA A 64 -33.15 -63.73 -13.03
N GLY A 65 -31.92 -64.24 -12.96
CA GLY A 65 -30.98 -63.96 -11.87
C GLY A 65 -30.63 -62.47 -11.75
N THR A 66 -30.51 -61.75 -12.87
CA THR A 66 -30.31 -60.30 -12.87
C THR A 66 -31.54 -59.53 -12.37
N ALA A 67 -32.74 -59.92 -12.79
CA ALA A 67 -33.98 -59.24 -12.35
C ALA A 67 -34.26 -59.46 -10.85
N PHE A 68 -33.98 -60.67 -10.35
CA PHE A 68 -34.06 -60.94 -8.93
C PHE A 68 -32.96 -60.20 -8.16
N ALA A 69 -31.73 -60.08 -8.67
CA ALA A 69 -30.69 -59.31 -7.99
C ALA A 69 -31.07 -57.83 -7.80
N GLU A 70 -31.79 -57.21 -8.73
CA GLU A 70 -32.37 -55.87 -8.58
C GLU A 70 -33.42 -55.83 -7.47
N THR A 71 -34.37 -56.78 -7.49
CA THR A 71 -35.43 -56.85 -6.48
C THR A 71 -34.88 -57.10 -5.07
N GLU A 72 -33.91 -57.99 -4.94
CA GLU A 72 -33.28 -58.34 -3.65
C GLU A 72 -32.40 -57.19 -3.12
N ALA A 73 -31.75 -56.43 -4.00
CA ALA A 73 -31.05 -55.22 -3.63
C ALA A 73 -32.03 -54.20 -3.03
N ASP A 74 -33.16 -53.93 -3.69
CA ASP A 74 -34.17 -53.01 -3.15
C ASP A 74 -34.71 -53.51 -1.80
N MET A 75 -35.00 -54.83 -1.70
CA MET A 75 -35.46 -55.46 -0.46
C MET A 75 -34.48 -55.29 0.71
N ALA A 76 -33.18 -55.34 0.47
CA ALA A 76 -32.15 -55.17 1.49
C ALA A 76 -32.23 -53.82 2.23
N THR A 77 -32.81 -52.80 1.59
CA THR A 77 -32.97 -51.44 2.16
C THR A 77 -34.36 -51.18 2.75
N THR A 78 -35.25 -52.17 2.73
CA THR A 78 -36.62 -52.00 3.22
C THR A 78 -36.70 -51.98 4.75
N THR A 79 -37.70 -51.27 5.28
CA THR A 79 -37.95 -51.15 6.71
C THR A 79 -38.01 -52.50 7.46
N PRO A 80 -38.65 -53.57 6.96
CA PRO A 80 -38.66 -54.86 7.65
C PRO A 80 -37.26 -55.46 7.83
N VAL A 81 -36.37 -55.33 6.84
CA VAL A 81 -34.98 -55.81 6.94
C VAL A 81 -34.19 -54.92 7.89
N LEU A 82 -34.23 -53.60 7.69
CA LEU A 82 -33.48 -52.65 8.51
C LEU A 82 -33.95 -52.65 9.98
N SER A 83 -35.24 -52.87 10.26
CA SER A 83 -35.77 -52.96 11.62
C SER A 83 -35.30 -54.22 12.36
N ALA A 84 -35.21 -55.36 11.65
CA ALA A 84 -34.68 -56.59 12.22
C ALA A 84 -33.18 -56.46 12.51
N VAL A 85 -32.42 -55.80 11.62
CA VAL A 85 -31.00 -55.50 11.83
C VAL A 85 -30.80 -54.54 12.99
N ALA A 86 -31.56 -53.44 13.04
CA ALA A 86 -31.48 -52.47 14.14
C ALA A 86 -31.71 -53.12 15.53
N ALA A 87 -32.52 -54.18 15.62
CA ALA A 87 -32.73 -54.92 16.85
C ALA A 87 -31.46 -55.65 17.36
N HIS A 88 -30.49 -55.97 16.49
CA HIS A 88 -29.23 -56.60 16.85
C HIS A 88 -28.14 -55.60 17.28
N PHE A 89 -28.31 -54.31 16.99
CA PHE A 89 -27.32 -53.26 17.25
C PHE A 89 -27.88 -52.19 18.22
N PRO A 90 -27.59 -52.30 19.53
CA PRO A 90 -28.04 -51.33 20.51
C PRO A 90 -27.53 -49.92 20.19
N GLY A 91 -28.44 -48.96 20.05
CA GLY A 91 -28.10 -47.56 19.74
C GLY A 91 -28.14 -47.19 18.26
N THR A 92 -28.50 -48.13 17.38
CA THR A 92 -28.72 -47.86 15.96
C THR A 92 -30.22 -47.83 15.65
N SER A 93 -30.72 -46.73 15.07
CA SER A 93 -32.12 -46.64 14.66
C SER A 93 -32.31 -47.03 13.19
N VAL A 94 -33.56 -47.32 12.81
CA VAL A 94 -33.91 -47.61 11.40
C VAL A 94 -33.66 -46.39 10.52
N ASP A 95 -33.86 -45.19 11.05
CA ASP A 95 -33.60 -43.94 10.32
C ASP A 95 -32.10 -43.78 10.04
N ASP A 96 -31.23 -44.09 11.01
CA ASP A 96 -29.77 -44.08 10.83
C ASP A 96 -29.37 -45.07 9.71
N LEU A 97 -29.87 -46.31 9.79
CA LEU A 97 -29.59 -47.33 8.77
C LEU A 97 -30.13 -46.94 7.38
N SER A 98 -31.28 -46.29 7.31
CA SER A 98 -31.85 -45.89 6.02
C SER A 98 -31.01 -44.86 5.26
N GLY A 99 -30.26 -44.01 5.98
CA GLY A 99 -29.33 -43.05 5.39
C GLY A 99 -27.96 -43.65 5.06
N ASP A 100 -27.54 -44.66 5.82
CA ASP A 100 -26.18 -45.22 5.78
C ASP A 100 -26.05 -46.51 4.98
N VAL A 101 -27.17 -47.19 4.68
CA VAL A 101 -27.22 -48.43 3.89
C VAL A 101 -27.66 -48.13 2.47
N GLN A 102 -26.91 -48.68 1.51
CA GLN A 102 -27.27 -48.66 0.09
C GLN A 102 -27.13 -50.09 -0.45
N ALA A 103 -28.05 -50.50 -1.31
CA ALA A 103 -27.91 -51.76 -2.03
C ALA A 103 -28.06 -51.50 -3.53
N THR A 104 -27.22 -52.16 -4.34
CA THR A 104 -27.21 -51.90 -5.78
C THR A 104 -26.87 -53.18 -6.54
N ALA A 105 -27.73 -53.56 -7.48
CA ALA A 105 -27.48 -54.68 -8.38
C ALA A 105 -26.36 -54.35 -9.38
N ARG A 106 -25.51 -55.34 -9.68
CA ARG A 106 -24.44 -55.21 -10.66
C ARG A 106 -24.98 -55.48 -12.06
N ALA A 107 -24.77 -54.54 -12.97
CA ALA A 107 -25.26 -54.62 -14.34
C ALA A 107 -24.88 -55.96 -15.02
N ASN A 108 -25.89 -56.63 -15.59
CA ASN A 108 -25.77 -57.91 -16.32
C ASN A 108 -25.15 -59.06 -15.51
N LYS A 109 -25.22 -59.01 -14.18
CA LYS A 109 -24.73 -60.07 -13.29
C LYS A 109 -25.81 -60.39 -12.24
N PRO A 110 -26.00 -61.67 -11.86
CA PRO A 110 -26.91 -62.04 -10.78
C PRO A 110 -26.28 -61.75 -9.41
N LEU A 111 -25.66 -60.58 -9.27
CA LEU A 111 -24.93 -60.11 -8.09
C LEU A 111 -25.47 -58.76 -7.68
N PHE A 112 -25.52 -58.50 -6.38
CA PHE A 112 -25.77 -57.16 -5.84
C PHE A 112 -24.87 -56.88 -4.65
N ASP A 113 -24.59 -55.60 -4.46
CA ASP A 113 -23.74 -55.10 -3.38
C ASP A 113 -24.61 -54.50 -2.30
N ILE A 114 -24.32 -54.82 -1.03
CA ILE A 114 -24.88 -54.14 0.15
C ILE A 114 -23.75 -53.32 0.76
N ILE A 115 -23.87 -52.00 0.69
CA ILE A 115 -22.87 -51.02 1.11
C ILE A 115 -23.39 -50.35 2.38
N VAL A 116 -22.60 -50.40 3.46
CA VAL A 116 -22.93 -49.75 4.73
C VAL A 116 -21.84 -48.76 5.09
N LYS A 117 -22.24 -47.54 5.46
CA LYS A 117 -21.36 -46.51 6.00
C LYS A 117 -21.53 -46.40 7.51
N ASN A 118 -20.43 -46.25 8.24
CA ASN A 118 -20.47 -46.04 9.67
C ASN A 118 -19.18 -45.35 10.16
N ASP A 119 -19.23 -44.69 11.31
CA ASP A 119 -18.05 -44.07 11.92
C ASP A 119 -17.11 -45.09 12.58
N ASP A 120 -17.61 -46.27 12.96
CA ASP A 120 -16.82 -47.43 13.36
C ASP A 120 -16.68 -48.45 12.20
N PRO A 121 -15.45 -48.71 11.72
CA PRO A 121 -15.23 -49.64 10.60
C PRO A 121 -15.63 -51.09 10.95
N ASN A 122 -15.62 -51.47 12.23
CA ASN A 122 -16.07 -52.79 12.66
C ASN A 122 -17.59 -52.90 12.65
N GLN A 123 -18.29 -51.84 13.04
CA GLN A 123 -19.75 -51.81 13.00
C GLN A 123 -20.26 -51.81 11.56
N ALA A 124 -19.62 -51.05 10.66
CA ALA A 124 -19.93 -51.07 9.22
C ALA A 124 -19.93 -52.51 8.67
N ALA A 125 -18.85 -53.26 8.93
CA ALA A 125 -18.73 -54.65 8.47
C ALA A 125 -19.75 -55.59 9.12
N LYS A 126 -19.99 -55.44 10.43
CA LYS A 126 -20.98 -56.27 11.15
C LYS A 126 -22.40 -56.02 10.67
N ILE A 127 -22.80 -54.76 10.54
CA ILE A 127 -24.13 -54.36 10.07
C ILE A 127 -24.32 -54.86 8.63
N ALA A 128 -23.33 -54.68 7.75
CA ALA A 128 -23.42 -55.16 6.37
C ALA A 128 -23.62 -56.69 6.29
N ASN A 129 -22.84 -57.45 7.06
CA ASN A 129 -22.99 -58.91 7.14
C ASN A 129 -24.32 -59.34 7.78
N ASP A 130 -24.82 -58.60 8.78
CA ASP A 130 -26.09 -58.88 9.44
C ASP A 130 -27.29 -58.61 8.52
N ILE A 131 -27.26 -57.53 7.72
CA ILE A 131 -28.27 -57.27 6.67
C ILE A 131 -28.34 -58.46 5.70
N ALA A 132 -27.19 -58.96 5.25
CA ALA A 132 -27.15 -60.13 4.37
C ALA A 132 -27.75 -61.39 5.02
N ALA A 133 -27.48 -61.62 6.31
CA ALA A 133 -28.01 -62.75 7.07
C ALA A 133 -29.52 -62.65 7.32
N VAL A 134 -30.00 -61.45 7.69
CA VAL A 134 -31.42 -61.16 7.91
C VAL A 134 -32.20 -61.30 6.60
N LEU A 135 -31.69 -60.73 5.51
CA LEU A 135 -32.31 -60.84 4.18
C LEU A 135 -32.43 -62.31 3.75
N LYS A 136 -31.35 -63.09 3.89
CA LYS A 136 -31.37 -64.54 3.63
C LYS A 136 -32.40 -65.28 4.48
N THR A 137 -32.51 -64.93 5.75
CA THR A 137 -33.47 -65.56 6.69
C THR A 137 -34.91 -65.22 6.34
N GLN A 138 -35.21 -63.94 6.05
CA GLN A 138 -36.55 -63.51 5.64
C GLN A 138 -36.97 -64.20 4.34
N GLN A 139 -36.07 -64.30 3.36
CA GLN A 139 -36.35 -64.98 2.10
C GLN A 139 -36.62 -66.48 2.30
N THR A 140 -35.87 -67.14 3.18
CA THR A 140 -36.10 -68.56 3.52
C THR A 140 -37.46 -68.78 4.19
N GLN A 141 -37.91 -67.84 5.03
CA GLN A 141 -39.23 -67.90 5.68
C GLN A 141 -40.38 -67.69 4.70
N LEU A 142 -40.22 -66.78 3.73
CA LEU A 142 -41.24 -66.53 2.70
C LEU A 142 -41.41 -67.71 1.73
N LEU A 143 -40.35 -68.47 1.47
CA LEU A 143 -40.38 -69.62 0.56
C LEU A 143 -40.96 -70.90 1.22
N ALA A 144 -41.15 -70.93 2.55
CA ALA A 144 -41.87 -71.94 3.35
C ALA A 144 -41.59 -73.44 3.07
N GLN A 145 -40.48 -73.76 2.39
CA GLN A 145 -39.96 -75.11 2.22
C GLN A 145 -38.42 -75.04 2.28
N PRO A 146 -37.73 -75.92 3.03
CA PRO A 146 -36.31 -76.11 2.84
C PRO A 146 -36.13 -76.63 1.40
N THR A 147 -35.70 -75.75 0.50
CA THR A 147 -35.37 -76.14 -0.87
C THR A 147 -34.34 -77.25 -0.77
N THR A 148 -34.69 -78.44 -1.27
CA THR A 148 -33.77 -79.59 -1.30
C THR A 148 -32.57 -79.34 -2.23
N ASP A 149 -32.51 -78.16 -2.86
CA ASP A 149 -31.60 -77.77 -3.93
C ASP A 149 -30.69 -76.56 -3.58
N GLY A 150 -30.59 -76.15 -2.30
CA GLY A 150 -29.63 -75.14 -1.84
C GLY A 150 -30.18 -73.71 -1.70
N ASP A 151 -29.33 -72.78 -1.24
CA ASP A 151 -29.69 -71.41 -0.88
C ASP A 151 -29.93 -70.51 -2.12
N PHE A 152 -31.06 -69.80 -2.15
CA PHE A 152 -31.40 -68.80 -3.19
C PHE A 152 -30.49 -67.55 -3.13
N LEU A 153 -30.09 -67.16 -1.92
CA LEU A 153 -29.15 -66.07 -1.67
C LEU A 153 -27.85 -66.64 -1.08
N VAL A 154 -26.75 -66.40 -1.78
CA VAL A 154 -25.41 -66.83 -1.36
C VAL A 154 -24.52 -65.63 -1.17
N VAL A 155 -23.86 -65.54 0.00
CA VAL A 155 -22.80 -64.56 0.23
C VAL A 155 -21.58 -64.99 -0.57
N VAL A 156 -21.21 -64.20 -1.58
CA VAL A 156 -20.01 -64.43 -2.40
C VAL A 156 -18.79 -63.89 -1.69
N GLU A 157 -18.92 -62.68 -1.15
CA GLU A 157 -17.85 -61.99 -0.46
C GLU A 157 -18.42 -61.32 0.80
N PRO A 158 -18.02 -61.78 2.00
CA PRO A 158 -18.46 -61.16 3.25
C PRO A 158 -17.77 -59.81 3.44
N ALA A 159 -18.49 -58.86 4.05
CA ALA A 159 -17.96 -57.53 4.32
C ALA A 159 -16.75 -57.62 5.24
N GLN A 160 -15.64 -57.03 4.77
CA GLN A 160 -14.42 -56.85 5.54
C GLN A 160 -14.38 -55.46 6.17
N VAL A 161 -13.64 -55.36 7.27
CA VAL A 161 -13.33 -54.09 7.92
C VAL A 161 -12.45 -53.27 6.98
N SER A 162 -12.87 -52.04 6.68
CA SER A 162 -12.09 -51.11 5.85
C SER A 162 -11.25 -50.21 6.74
N ASP A 163 -9.92 -50.23 6.56
CA ASP A 163 -8.99 -49.41 7.34
C ASP A 163 -8.89 -47.96 6.80
N THR A 164 -9.54 -47.66 5.67
CA THR A 164 -9.47 -46.35 5.02
C THR A 164 -10.83 -45.66 5.02
N PRO A 165 -10.92 -44.43 5.57
CA PRO A 165 -12.17 -43.68 5.58
C PRO A 165 -12.50 -43.15 4.18
N VAL A 166 -13.77 -43.23 3.80
CA VAL A 166 -14.31 -42.73 2.52
C VAL A 166 -14.69 -41.25 2.57
N SER A 167 -14.93 -40.71 3.76
CA SER A 167 -15.17 -39.28 3.99
C SER A 167 -14.61 -38.83 5.33
N PRO A 168 -14.25 -37.54 5.48
CA PRO A 168 -14.28 -36.48 4.47
C PRO A 168 -13.13 -36.60 3.45
N ASN A 169 -13.39 -36.20 2.21
CA ASN A 169 -12.34 -36.10 1.20
C ASN A 169 -11.52 -34.82 1.43
N LYS A 170 -10.44 -34.96 2.20
CA LYS A 170 -9.59 -33.85 2.65
C LYS A 170 -9.00 -33.06 1.47
N THR A 171 -8.67 -33.72 0.36
CA THR A 171 -8.11 -33.05 -0.82
C THR A 171 -9.17 -32.26 -1.58
N LEU A 172 -10.38 -32.79 -1.72
CA LEU A 172 -11.51 -32.08 -2.34
C LEU A 172 -11.91 -30.85 -1.52
N ASN A 173 -11.99 -30.99 -0.19
CA ASN A 173 -12.30 -29.87 0.69
C ASN A 173 -11.21 -28.80 0.66
N ALA A 174 -9.93 -29.21 0.62
CA ALA A 174 -8.81 -28.28 0.45
C ALA A 174 -8.87 -27.56 -0.90
N ALA A 175 -9.21 -28.25 -1.99
CA ALA A 175 -9.39 -27.65 -3.31
C ALA A 175 -10.53 -26.61 -3.31
N GLY A 176 -11.63 -26.90 -2.60
CA GLY A 176 -12.71 -25.94 -2.37
C GLY A 176 -12.24 -24.71 -1.59
N GLY A 177 -11.51 -24.92 -0.49
CA GLY A 177 -10.92 -23.83 0.30
C GLY A 177 -9.95 -22.95 -0.50
N VAL A 178 -9.13 -23.56 -1.36
CA VAL A 178 -8.26 -22.87 -2.30
C VAL A 178 -9.05 -22.00 -3.28
N ALA A 179 -10.11 -22.55 -3.90
CA ALA A 179 -10.93 -21.81 -4.86
C ALA A 179 -11.58 -20.58 -4.21
N VAL A 180 -12.16 -20.75 -3.02
CA VAL A 180 -12.73 -19.65 -2.22
C VAL A 180 -11.65 -18.65 -1.84
N GLY A 181 -10.46 -19.11 -1.45
CA GLY A 181 -9.34 -18.26 -1.06
C GLY A 181 -8.80 -17.40 -2.19
N LEU A 182 -8.72 -17.93 -3.42
CA LEU A 182 -8.34 -17.14 -4.58
C LEU A 182 -9.37 -16.05 -4.88
N LEU A 183 -10.66 -16.39 -4.89
CA LEU A 183 -11.73 -15.43 -5.16
C LEU A 183 -11.74 -14.31 -4.13
N LEU A 184 -11.72 -14.65 -2.83
CA LEU A 184 -11.70 -13.67 -1.75
C LEU A 184 -10.43 -12.80 -1.81
N GLY A 185 -9.29 -13.43 -2.06
CA GLY A 185 -8.01 -12.74 -2.19
C GLY A 185 -7.99 -11.71 -3.32
N MET A 186 -8.56 -12.04 -4.49
CA MET A 186 -8.68 -11.09 -5.62
C MET A 186 -9.59 -9.91 -5.26
N VAL A 187 -10.74 -10.17 -4.64
CA VAL A 187 -11.68 -9.12 -4.20
C VAL A 187 -10.99 -8.18 -3.21
N LEU A 188 -10.33 -8.74 -2.18
CA LEU A 188 -9.61 -7.94 -1.19
C LEU A 188 -8.46 -7.14 -1.81
N ALA A 189 -7.69 -7.73 -2.73
CA ALA A 189 -6.62 -7.02 -3.43
C ALA A 189 -7.13 -5.76 -4.16
N VAL A 190 -8.29 -5.86 -4.82
CA VAL A 190 -8.93 -4.72 -5.48
C VAL A 190 -9.42 -3.69 -4.45
N VAL A 191 -10.14 -4.12 -3.42
CA VAL A 191 -10.68 -3.21 -2.38
C VAL A 191 -9.55 -2.42 -1.71
N PHE A 192 -8.48 -3.10 -1.30
CA PHE A 192 -7.33 -2.44 -0.69
C PHE A 192 -6.60 -1.48 -1.63
N GLU A 193 -6.64 -1.73 -2.94
CA GLU A 193 -6.11 -0.77 -3.91
C GLU A 193 -7.03 0.43 -4.11
N MET A 194 -8.36 0.23 -4.09
CA MET A 194 -9.32 1.34 -4.16
C MET A 194 -9.23 2.27 -2.94
N VAL A 195 -8.84 1.73 -1.77
CA VAL A 195 -8.61 2.50 -0.54
C VAL A 195 -7.25 3.23 -0.58
N ASP A 196 -6.27 2.77 -1.38
CA ASP A 196 -4.96 3.41 -1.50
C ASP A 196 -4.99 4.56 -2.53
N THR A 197 -5.38 5.75 -2.08
CA THR A 197 -5.44 6.97 -2.92
C THR A 197 -4.11 7.74 -2.96
N ARG A 198 -2.97 7.12 -2.66
CA ARG A 198 -1.67 7.82 -2.57
C ARG A 198 -1.07 8.11 -3.94
N ILE A 199 -0.55 9.32 -4.14
CA ILE A 199 0.20 9.70 -5.35
C ILE A 199 1.69 9.49 -5.11
N ARG A 200 2.27 8.44 -5.68
CA ARG A 200 3.70 8.09 -5.45
C ARG A 200 4.67 8.67 -6.47
N SER A 201 4.19 9.28 -7.56
CA SER A 201 5.04 9.77 -8.65
C SER A 201 5.05 11.29 -8.75
N LYS A 202 6.25 11.88 -8.82
CA LYS A 202 6.48 13.31 -9.04
C LYS A 202 5.85 13.81 -10.35
N ALA A 203 5.94 13.02 -11.43
CA ALA A 203 5.33 13.36 -12.72
C ALA A 203 3.79 13.37 -12.65
N ASN A 204 3.21 12.44 -11.89
CA ASN A 204 1.76 12.39 -11.67
C ASN A 204 1.30 13.57 -10.79
N LEU A 205 2.13 14.06 -9.88
CA LEU A 205 1.81 15.22 -9.04
C LEU A 205 1.65 16.51 -9.86
N VAL A 206 2.62 16.78 -10.76
CA VAL A 206 2.62 18.00 -11.59
C VAL A 206 1.43 18.00 -12.54
N SER A 207 1.18 16.88 -13.21
CA SER A 207 0.03 16.75 -14.12
C SER A 207 -1.32 16.84 -13.39
N PHE A 208 -1.40 16.36 -12.15
CA PHE A 208 -2.62 16.43 -11.35
C PHE A 208 -2.93 17.84 -10.81
N LEU A 209 -1.93 18.50 -10.22
CA LEU A 209 -2.10 19.83 -9.63
C LEU A 209 -2.15 20.93 -10.70
N GLY A 210 -1.41 20.78 -11.80
CA GLY A 210 -1.23 21.83 -12.80
C GLY A 210 -0.33 22.98 -12.31
N TRP A 211 0.42 22.77 -11.23
CA TRP A 211 1.41 23.70 -10.70
C TRP A 211 2.82 23.17 -11.02
N PRO A 212 3.79 24.05 -11.33
CA PRO A 212 5.15 23.63 -11.60
C PRO A 212 5.81 23.01 -10.36
N LEU A 213 6.70 22.04 -10.56
CA LEU A 213 7.58 21.53 -9.52
C LEU A 213 8.83 22.40 -9.45
N LEU A 214 8.99 23.15 -8.35
CA LEU A 214 10.09 24.10 -8.19
C LEU A 214 11.34 23.47 -7.60
N ALA A 215 11.19 22.48 -6.71
CA ALA A 215 12.32 21.73 -6.16
C ALA A 215 11.87 20.39 -5.58
N THR A 216 12.84 19.48 -5.46
CA THR A 216 12.71 18.23 -4.70
C THR A 216 13.76 18.23 -3.61
N ILE A 217 13.34 18.14 -2.36
CA ILE A 217 14.20 18.12 -1.17
C ILE A 217 14.24 16.68 -0.64
N GLN A 218 15.44 16.12 -0.56
CA GLN A 218 15.64 14.74 -0.12
C GLN A 218 15.61 14.63 1.40
N GLN A 219 15.13 13.48 1.90
CA GLN A 219 15.26 13.15 3.31
C GLN A 219 16.66 12.58 3.60
N THR A 220 17.63 13.44 3.89
CA THR A 220 18.92 13.02 4.46
C THR A 220 18.77 12.86 5.99
N GLY A 221 19.45 11.86 6.57
CA GLY A 221 19.22 11.38 7.95
C GLY A 221 19.27 12.41 9.09
N SER A 222 18.73 12.00 10.25
CA SER A 222 18.42 12.73 11.50
C SER A 222 17.70 14.08 11.35
N ARG A 223 16.56 14.20 12.03
CA ARG A 223 15.75 15.44 12.16
C ARG A 223 16.56 16.64 12.67
N GLU A 224 17.72 16.42 13.30
CA GLU A 224 18.57 17.47 13.88
C GLU A 224 19.45 18.22 12.87
N SER A 225 19.64 17.73 11.63
CA SER A 225 20.62 18.32 10.68
C SER A 225 20.03 19.39 9.73
N VAL A 226 18.77 19.78 9.94
CA VAL A 226 17.99 20.53 8.93
C VAL A 226 18.30 22.03 8.92
N VAL A 227 18.88 22.56 10.00
CA VAL A 227 19.35 23.96 10.09
C VAL A 227 20.82 23.95 10.54
N ASN A 228 21.65 23.08 9.94
CA ASN A 228 23.08 23.12 10.24
C ASN A 228 23.74 24.20 9.37
N LEU A 229 24.16 25.27 10.03
CA LEU A 229 24.63 26.52 9.41
C LEU A 229 26.00 26.40 8.73
N THR A 230 26.69 25.27 8.91
CA THR A 230 28.13 25.15 8.74
C THR A 230 28.61 24.04 7.80
N SER A 231 27.73 23.17 7.28
CA SER A 231 28.15 22.07 6.41
C SER A 231 27.51 22.14 5.03
N HIS A 232 28.30 21.81 4.01
CA HIS A 232 27.85 21.48 2.65
C HIS A 232 26.93 20.25 2.70
N ASN A 233 25.70 20.44 3.16
CA ASN A 233 24.70 19.38 3.25
C ASN A 233 24.08 19.17 1.87
N VAL A 234 23.82 17.91 1.52
CA VAL A 234 23.18 17.48 0.25
C VAL A 234 21.88 18.26 -0.05
N ASN A 235 21.19 18.78 0.97
CA ASN A 235 19.97 19.57 0.81
C ASN A 235 20.20 21.05 0.47
N SER A 236 21.39 21.63 0.65
CA SER A 236 21.64 23.05 0.36
C SER A 236 21.45 23.36 -1.13
N GLU A 237 21.82 22.42 -2.00
CA GLU A 237 21.63 22.56 -3.46
C GLU A 237 20.14 22.57 -3.83
N GLY A 238 19.33 21.71 -3.20
CA GLY A 238 17.88 21.69 -3.41
C GLY A 238 17.21 23.04 -3.07
N PHE A 239 17.68 23.71 -2.00
CA PHE A 239 17.17 25.04 -1.64
C PHE A 239 17.73 26.15 -2.53
N SER A 240 18.97 26.05 -3.03
CA SER A 240 19.51 26.96 -4.05
C SER A 240 18.73 26.87 -5.37
N ILE A 241 18.38 25.66 -5.80
CA ILE A 241 17.49 25.43 -6.95
C ILE A 241 16.11 26.04 -6.70
N LEU A 242 15.53 25.81 -5.51
CA LEU A 242 14.23 26.38 -5.15
C LEU A 242 14.22 27.91 -5.23
N HIS A 243 15.21 28.57 -4.62
CA HIS A 243 15.36 30.03 -4.69
C HIS A 243 15.47 30.52 -6.14
N THR A 244 16.28 29.86 -6.95
CA THR A 244 16.49 30.22 -8.36
C THR A 244 15.20 30.09 -9.18
N ASN A 245 14.47 28.97 -9.01
CA ASN A 245 13.22 28.72 -9.72
C ASN A 245 12.08 29.66 -9.30
N ILE A 246 12.05 30.10 -8.03
CA ILE A 246 11.15 31.17 -7.59
C ILE A 246 11.47 32.47 -8.34
N GLY A 247 12.75 32.81 -8.51
CA GLY A 247 13.17 33.96 -9.31
C GLY A 247 12.68 33.91 -10.76
N PHE A 248 12.73 32.72 -11.39
CA PHE A 248 12.22 32.53 -12.76
C PHE A 248 10.69 32.51 -12.87
N SER A 249 9.98 32.19 -11.79
CA SER A 249 8.51 32.17 -11.80
C SER A 249 7.90 33.59 -11.76
N ALA A 250 8.71 34.60 -11.45
CA ALA A 250 8.26 35.95 -11.11
C ALA A 250 9.03 37.04 -11.88
N VAL A 251 9.37 36.80 -13.16
CA VAL A 251 10.22 37.71 -13.97
C VAL A 251 9.60 39.10 -14.13
N ASP A 252 8.30 39.19 -14.42
CA ASP A 252 7.63 40.48 -14.63
C ASP A 252 7.25 41.19 -13.32
N LYS A 253 6.99 40.40 -12.26
CA LYS A 253 6.63 40.91 -10.95
C LYS A 253 7.27 40.04 -9.85
N PRO A 254 8.49 40.39 -9.39
CA PRO A 254 9.22 39.56 -8.44
C PRO A 254 8.41 39.39 -7.14
N ALA A 255 8.18 38.12 -6.76
CA ALA A 255 7.43 37.79 -5.57
C ALA A 255 8.25 38.13 -4.32
N ARG A 256 7.94 39.27 -3.70
CA ARG A 256 8.61 39.75 -2.49
C ARG A 256 8.06 39.06 -1.24
N THR A 257 6.75 38.86 -1.18
CA THR A 257 6.06 38.21 -0.06
C THR A 257 5.60 36.82 -0.47
N ILE A 258 6.10 35.79 0.23
CA ILE A 258 5.83 34.38 -0.09
C ILE A 258 5.26 33.68 1.14
N VAL A 259 4.09 33.06 0.98
CA VAL A 259 3.54 32.12 1.96
C VAL A 259 4.06 30.72 1.66
N VAL A 260 4.60 30.05 2.68
CA VAL A 260 4.93 28.63 2.62
C VAL A 260 3.89 27.86 3.44
N THR A 261 3.19 26.94 2.79
CA THR A 261 2.14 26.12 3.39
C THR A 261 2.27 24.67 2.92
N SER A 262 1.43 23.79 3.44
CA SER A 262 1.33 22.39 3.05
C SER A 262 -0.12 21.95 2.96
N THR A 263 -0.39 20.79 2.37
CA THR A 263 -1.76 20.25 2.34
C THR A 263 -2.18 19.74 3.71
N VAL A 264 -1.32 18.95 4.35
CA VAL A 264 -1.56 18.36 5.67
C VAL A 264 -0.42 18.66 6.66
N PRO A 265 -0.64 18.56 7.97
CA PRO A 265 0.41 18.71 8.96
C PRO A 265 1.55 17.69 8.76
N GLY A 266 2.78 18.11 9.06
CA GLY A 266 3.94 17.21 9.03
C GLY A 266 4.69 17.13 7.70
N GLU A 267 4.28 17.81 6.63
CA GLU A 267 4.97 17.79 5.32
C GLU A 267 6.29 18.60 5.29
N GLY A 268 6.62 19.31 6.38
CA GLY A 268 7.91 20.01 6.53
C GLY A 268 7.95 21.45 6.02
N LYS A 269 6.80 22.11 5.87
CA LYS A 269 6.69 23.54 5.49
C LYS A 269 7.61 24.50 6.27
N SER A 270 7.70 24.37 7.60
CA SER A 270 8.53 25.26 8.45
C SER A 270 10.02 25.09 8.19
N VAL A 271 10.44 23.84 7.92
CA VAL A 271 11.80 23.50 7.51
C VAL A 271 12.13 24.09 6.15
N VAL A 272 11.20 23.95 5.19
CA VAL A 272 11.36 24.49 3.83
C VAL A 272 11.39 26.02 3.88
N ALA A 273 10.52 26.65 4.67
CA ALA A 273 10.47 28.10 4.86
C ALA A 273 11.79 28.63 5.45
N ALA A 274 12.30 27.98 6.51
CA ALA A 274 13.56 28.36 7.14
C ALA A 274 14.74 28.24 6.17
N ASN A 275 14.88 27.12 5.48
CA ASN A 275 16.00 26.91 4.56
C ASN A 275 15.91 27.76 3.29
N LEU A 276 14.69 28.03 2.80
CA LEU A 276 14.48 28.99 1.72
C LEU A 276 14.95 30.40 2.14
N ALA A 277 14.61 30.82 3.36
CA ALA A 277 15.03 32.12 3.89
C ALA A 277 16.56 32.21 4.03
N ILE A 278 17.20 31.14 4.52
CA ILE A 278 18.66 31.05 4.61
C ILE A 278 19.30 31.10 3.22
N SER A 279 18.75 30.38 2.24
CA SER A 279 19.25 30.37 0.86
C SER A 279 19.18 31.75 0.21
N MET A 280 18.05 32.47 0.37
CA MET A 280 17.89 33.83 -0.12
C MET A 280 18.85 34.82 0.56
N ALA A 281 19.02 34.71 1.88
CA ALA A 281 19.94 35.55 2.65
C ALA A 281 21.41 35.34 2.26
N LYS A 282 21.82 34.07 2.08
CA LYS A 282 23.16 33.71 1.58
C LYS A 282 23.41 34.20 0.15
N ALA A 283 22.36 34.29 -0.67
CA ALA A 283 22.42 34.89 -2.00
C ALA A 283 22.46 36.43 -1.98
N GLY A 284 22.54 37.06 -0.81
CA GLY A 284 22.70 38.51 -0.65
C GLY A 284 21.39 39.28 -0.46
N LYS A 285 20.22 38.63 -0.50
CA LYS A 285 18.93 39.31 -0.34
C LYS A 285 18.65 39.61 1.13
N ASN A 286 18.23 40.83 1.43
CA ASN A 286 17.72 41.17 2.75
C ASN A 286 16.40 40.41 3.02
N THR A 287 16.48 39.35 3.81
CA THR A 287 15.41 38.36 3.97
C THR A 287 14.83 38.39 5.37
N LEU A 288 13.50 38.40 5.46
CA LEU A 288 12.76 38.28 6.72
C LEU A 288 11.95 36.99 6.73
N LEU A 289 12.21 36.12 7.71
CA LEU A 289 11.39 34.94 7.99
C LEU A 289 10.38 35.27 9.11
N ILE A 290 9.11 35.00 8.86
CA ILE A 290 8.00 35.29 9.76
C ILE A 290 7.30 34.00 10.14
N ASP A 291 7.20 33.72 11.45
CA ASP A 291 6.43 32.59 11.98
C ASP A 291 4.95 33.00 12.12
N ALA A 292 4.18 32.79 11.04
CA ALA A 292 2.74 33.02 11.00
C ALA A 292 1.92 31.76 11.35
N ASN A 293 2.58 30.68 11.80
CA ASN A 293 1.90 29.51 12.35
C ASN A 293 1.61 29.74 13.85
N LEU A 294 0.61 30.58 14.11
CA LEU A 294 0.21 30.98 15.46
C LEU A 294 -0.53 29.88 16.24
N ARG A 295 -0.59 28.65 15.72
CA ARG A 295 -1.14 27.47 16.41
C ARG A 295 -0.02 26.60 16.99
N HIS A 296 0.99 26.33 16.16
CA HIS A 296 2.13 25.50 16.53
C HIS A 296 3.42 26.15 15.98
N PRO A 297 3.88 27.27 16.59
CA PRO A 297 5.06 27.98 16.10
C PRO A 297 6.32 27.13 16.33
N THR A 298 7.18 27.06 15.32
CA THR A 298 8.39 26.21 15.36
C THR A 298 9.66 26.97 15.02
N ILE A 299 9.57 28.16 14.41
CA ILE A 299 10.74 28.91 13.93
C ILE A 299 11.63 29.33 15.10
N HIS A 300 11.06 29.70 16.24
CA HIS A 300 11.84 30.04 17.43
C HIS A 300 12.73 28.87 17.90
N GLN A 301 12.26 27.63 17.78
CA GLN A 301 13.03 26.42 18.13
C GLN A 301 14.14 26.17 17.10
N LEU A 302 13.83 26.30 15.80
CA LEU A 302 14.78 26.10 14.71
C LEU A 302 15.99 27.05 14.77
N PHE A 303 15.81 28.26 15.30
CA PHE A 303 16.86 29.28 15.39
C PHE A 303 17.32 29.57 16.83
N ASN A 304 16.96 28.70 17.80
CA ASN A 304 17.31 28.85 19.21
C ASN A 304 16.98 30.25 19.80
N LEU A 305 15.80 30.76 19.46
CA LEU A 305 15.25 32.01 19.97
C LEU A 305 14.27 31.75 21.11
N SER A 306 14.10 32.74 22.00
CA SER A 306 13.13 32.65 23.09
C SER A 306 11.69 32.52 22.57
N SER A 307 10.95 31.54 23.08
CA SER A 307 9.52 31.36 22.82
C SER A 307 8.64 32.51 23.34
N HIS A 308 9.17 33.33 24.27
CA HIS A 308 8.47 34.48 24.85
C HIS A 308 8.80 35.80 24.13
N ALA A 309 9.63 35.75 23.08
CA ALA A 309 9.96 36.95 22.31
C ALA A 309 8.69 37.55 21.71
N LYS A 310 8.57 38.88 21.78
CA LYS A 310 7.50 39.60 21.07
C LYS A 310 7.63 39.34 19.57
N GLY A 311 6.50 39.15 18.90
CA GLY A 311 6.48 38.67 17.51
C GLY A 311 5.28 39.17 16.71
N VAL A 312 4.82 38.37 15.74
CA VAL A 312 3.69 38.64 14.84
C VAL A 312 2.45 39.10 15.59
N THR A 313 2.05 38.40 16.65
CA THR A 313 0.87 38.80 17.45
C THR A 313 1.03 40.20 18.02
N ASN A 314 2.20 40.53 18.56
CA ASN A 314 2.47 41.87 19.10
C ASN A 314 2.49 42.94 18.02
N ALA A 315 3.07 42.62 16.85
CA ALA A 315 3.10 43.52 15.70
C ALA A 315 1.66 43.87 15.29
N ILE A 316 0.81 42.87 15.09
CA ILE A 316 -0.56 43.07 14.64
C ILE A 316 -1.37 43.85 15.67
N VAL A 317 -1.21 43.57 16.98
CA VAL A 317 -1.85 44.38 18.04
C VAL A 317 -1.40 45.83 17.99
N ALA A 318 -0.11 46.10 17.80
CA ALA A 318 0.41 47.46 17.68
C ALA A 318 -0.13 48.19 16.43
N PHE A 319 -0.28 47.49 15.30
CA PHE A 319 -0.89 48.03 14.08
C PHE A 319 -2.41 48.26 14.18
N ARG A 320 -3.09 47.74 15.21
CA ARG A 320 -4.49 48.09 15.50
C ARG A 320 -4.63 49.46 16.17
N THR A 321 -3.64 49.86 16.97
CA THR A 321 -3.69 51.09 17.77
C THR A 321 -2.89 52.23 17.15
N ALA A 322 -1.92 51.91 16.29
CA ALA A 322 -1.07 52.88 15.61
C ALA A 322 -1.73 53.46 14.35
N SER A 323 -2.70 54.35 14.49
CA SER A 323 -3.39 54.99 13.36
C SER A 323 -2.55 56.04 12.60
N SER A 324 -1.33 56.37 13.06
CA SER A 324 -0.47 57.41 12.45
C SER A 324 1.05 57.22 12.65
N ALA A 325 1.50 56.09 13.22
CA ALA A 325 2.93 55.86 13.42
C ALA A 325 3.58 55.32 12.14
N ASN A 326 4.83 55.72 11.86
CA ASN A 326 5.63 55.08 10.83
C ASN A 326 5.72 53.58 11.12
N GLY A 327 5.11 52.73 10.27
CA GLY A 327 5.00 51.28 10.51
C GLY A 327 6.34 50.58 10.75
N GLN A 328 7.45 51.16 10.26
CA GLN A 328 8.79 50.66 10.55
C GLN A 328 9.18 50.83 12.03
N GLN A 329 8.81 51.92 12.70
CA GLN A 329 9.12 52.14 14.11
C GLN A 329 8.44 51.10 15.02
N VAL A 330 7.27 50.61 14.61
CA VAL A 330 6.55 49.54 15.31
C VAL A 330 7.19 48.18 15.05
N LEU A 331 7.60 47.93 13.81
CA LEU A 331 8.06 46.63 13.36
C LEU A 331 9.51 46.32 13.76
N MET A 332 10.45 47.27 13.57
CA MET A 332 11.89 47.04 13.78
C MET A 332 12.25 46.50 15.17
N PRO A 333 11.66 46.99 16.29
CA PRO A 333 11.99 46.48 17.63
C PRO A 333 11.58 45.02 17.88
N LEU A 334 10.68 44.47 17.06
CA LEU A 334 10.15 43.11 17.16
C LEU A 334 10.98 42.11 16.35
N ILE A 335 11.75 42.59 15.38
CA ILE A 335 12.60 41.76 14.54
C ILE A 335 13.86 41.36 15.31
N ARG A 336 14.32 40.13 15.06
CA ARG A 336 15.51 39.55 15.65
C ARG A 336 16.51 39.22 14.57
N THR A 337 17.75 39.65 14.77
CA THR A 337 18.89 39.23 13.96
C THR A 337 19.39 37.88 14.45
N VAL A 338 19.83 37.03 13.54
CA VAL A 338 20.47 35.74 13.84
C VAL A 338 21.89 35.71 13.29
N ASN A 339 22.66 34.67 13.62
CA ASN A 339 24.03 34.49 13.14
C ASN A 339 24.11 34.05 11.66
N ILE A 340 23.34 34.71 10.79
CA ILE A 340 23.29 34.52 9.35
C ILE A 340 23.17 35.90 8.72
N PRO A 341 24.17 36.35 7.93
CA PRO A 341 24.11 37.63 7.25
C PRO A 341 22.84 37.77 6.40
N ASN A 342 22.25 38.97 6.37
CA ASN A 342 21.04 39.32 5.63
C ASN A 342 19.77 38.55 6.03
N LEU A 343 19.78 37.75 7.11
CA LEU A 343 18.59 37.08 7.63
C LEU A 343 18.10 37.73 8.92
N SER A 344 16.82 38.06 8.92
CA SER A 344 16.08 38.52 10.09
C SER A 344 14.89 37.61 10.35
N ILE A 345 14.46 37.53 11.62
CA ILE A 345 13.37 36.66 12.05
C ILE A 345 12.36 37.46 12.86
N LEU A 346 11.07 37.25 12.57
CA LEU A 346 9.95 37.66 13.39
C LEU A 346 9.22 36.41 13.87
N THR A 347 9.36 36.09 15.16
CA THR A 347 8.67 34.94 15.79
C THR A 347 7.17 35.17 15.87
N SER A 348 6.39 34.16 16.27
CA SER A 348 4.93 34.29 16.41
C SER A 348 4.52 35.30 17.47
N GLY A 349 5.29 35.39 18.56
CA GLY A 349 4.85 36.03 19.79
C GLY A 349 3.84 35.18 20.57
N PRO A 350 3.18 35.77 21.59
CA PRO A 350 2.14 35.09 22.36
C PRO A 350 1.04 34.53 21.47
N LEU A 351 0.58 33.31 21.75
CA LEU A 351 -0.47 32.67 20.96
C LEU A 351 -1.81 33.39 21.19
N PRO A 352 -2.47 33.88 20.13
CA PRO A 352 -3.78 34.51 20.26
C PRO A 352 -4.88 33.46 20.47
N PRO A 353 -6.02 33.83 21.06
CA PRO A 353 -7.15 32.91 21.23
C PRO A 353 -7.74 32.45 19.87
N VAL A 354 -7.76 33.33 18.87
CA VAL A 354 -8.26 33.02 17.51
C VAL A 354 -7.25 33.50 16.45
N PRO A 355 -6.32 32.63 16.01
CA PRO A 355 -5.31 32.96 14.99
C PRO A 355 -5.86 33.47 13.65
N SER A 356 -6.91 32.83 13.13
CA SER A 356 -7.48 33.12 11.81
C SER A 356 -8.05 34.55 11.70
N GLU A 357 -8.73 35.03 12.74
CA GLU A 357 -9.24 36.41 12.81
C GLU A 357 -8.10 37.43 12.80
N LEU A 358 -7.01 37.11 13.51
CA LEU A 358 -5.87 37.99 13.61
C LEU A 358 -5.13 38.13 12.27
N LEU A 359 -4.97 37.02 11.52
CA LEU A 359 -4.36 37.01 10.17
C LEU A 359 -5.27 37.61 9.09
N SER A 360 -6.59 37.46 9.22
CA SER A 360 -7.56 38.06 8.30
C SER A 360 -7.78 39.56 8.55
N SER A 361 -7.39 40.09 9.71
CA SER A 361 -7.63 41.48 10.12
C SER A 361 -7.02 42.56 9.20
N ASN A 362 -7.58 43.78 9.29
CA ASN A 362 -7.02 44.98 8.65
C ASN A 362 -5.64 45.36 9.21
N ALA A 363 -5.38 45.06 10.49
CA ALA A 363 -4.06 45.30 11.07
C ALA A 363 -2.98 44.41 10.45
N MET A 364 -3.32 43.16 10.07
CA MET A 364 -2.42 42.32 9.27
C MET A 364 -2.14 42.94 7.89
N GLN A 365 -3.14 43.55 7.25
CA GLN A 365 -2.93 44.28 6.00
C GLN A 365 -2.00 45.48 6.18
N ASN A 366 -2.12 46.21 7.30
CA ASN A 366 -1.21 47.32 7.61
C ASN A 366 0.21 46.83 7.89
N LEU A 367 0.38 45.67 8.55
CA LEU A 367 1.68 45.02 8.70
C LEU A 367 2.28 44.65 7.34
N LEU A 368 1.50 44.05 6.44
CA LEU A 368 1.94 43.73 5.07
C LEU A 368 2.36 44.99 4.28
N LYS A 369 1.61 46.09 4.42
CA LYS A 369 1.98 47.39 3.83
C LYS A 369 3.30 47.91 4.41
N ALA A 370 3.49 47.87 5.72
CA ALA A 370 4.75 48.27 6.35
C ALA A 370 5.95 47.40 5.90
N LEU A 371 5.71 46.10 5.72
CA LEU A 371 6.68 45.16 5.16
C LEU A 371 7.01 45.50 3.70
N SER A 372 6.01 45.88 2.89
CA SER A 372 6.21 46.30 1.49
C SER A 372 7.04 47.59 1.35
N THR A 373 7.09 48.43 2.39
CA THR A 373 7.93 49.64 2.40
C THR A 373 9.23 49.46 3.19
N SER A 374 9.52 48.24 3.66
CA SER A 374 10.73 47.94 4.43
C SER A 374 11.96 47.73 3.52
N ALA A 375 13.13 47.57 4.12
CA ALA A 375 14.36 47.21 3.40
C ALA A 375 14.45 45.72 3.02
N PHE A 376 13.48 44.89 3.42
CA PHE A 376 13.50 43.44 3.12
C PHE A 376 13.07 43.17 1.70
N GLU A 377 13.94 42.58 0.88
CA GLU A 377 13.69 42.20 -0.50
C GLU A 377 12.93 40.87 -0.61
N ALA A 378 12.98 40.04 0.44
CA ALA A 378 12.23 38.80 0.53
C ALA A 378 11.60 38.66 1.92
N VAL A 379 10.32 38.33 1.97
CA VAL A 379 9.56 38.10 3.21
C VAL A 379 8.85 36.76 3.09
N ILE A 380 9.25 35.80 3.93
CA ILE A 380 8.76 34.42 3.90
C ILE A 380 7.89 34.18 5.13
N PHE A 381 6.65 33.76 4.93
CA PHE A 381 5.72 33.43 5.99
C PHE A 381 5.61 31.90 6.13
N ASP A 382 6.02 31.36 7.27
CA ASP A 382 5.66 29.99 7.67
C ASP A 382 4.21 29.99 8.17
N THR A 383 3.35 29.16 7.59
CA THR A 383 1.91 29.13 7.91
C THR A 383 1.47 27.71 8.27
N PRO A 384 0.29 27.50 8.89
CA PRO A 384 -0.27 26.16 9.09
C PRO A 384 -0.56 25.42 7.78
N ALA A 385 -0.93 24.14 7.88
CA ALA A 385 -1.42 23.40 6.72
C ALA A 385 -2.78 23.94 6.24
N LEU A 386 -3.08 23.79 4.95
CA LEU A 386 -4.31 24.29 4.31
C LEU A 386 -5.55 23.54 4.75
N LEU A 387 -5.48 22.22 4.86
CA LEU A 387 -6.67 21.42 5.13
C LEU A 387 -7.09 21.53 6.60
N GLY A 388 -8.34 21.94 6.81
CA GLY A 388 -8.96 22.10 8.12
C GLY A 388 -8.74 23.46 8.77
N LEU A 389 -7.96 24.39 8.18
CA LEU A 389 -7.65 25.69 8.77
C LEU A 389 -7.72 26.82 7.73
N SER A 390 -8.20 28.00 8.13
CA SER A 390 -8.28 29.19 7.25
C SER A 390 -7.08 30.14 7.38
N ASP A 391 -6.16 29.85 8.30
CA ASP A 391 -5.03 30.71 8.64
C ASP A 391 -4.12 30.98 7.43
N ALA A 392 -3.69 29.91 6.73
CA ALA A 392 -2.81 30.00 5.58
C ALA A 392 -3.50 30.66 4.37
N THR A 393 -4.79 30.37 4.14
CA THR A 393 -5.55 30.90 3.00
C THR A 393 -5.87 32.38 3.15
N ALA A 394 -6.15 32.82 4.38
CA ALA A 394 -6.34 34.24 4.71
C ALA A 394 -5.09 35.09 4.42
N LEU A 395 -3.90 34.50 4.52
CA LEU A 395 -2.64 35.17 4.21
C LEU A 395 -2.26 35.00 2.73
N ALA A 396 -2.48 33.82 2.14
CA ALA A 396 -2.18 33.50 0.74
C ALA A 396 -2.88 34.44 -0.26
N SER A 397 -4.06 34.95 0.08
CA SER A 397 -4.81 35.92 -0.73
C SER A 397 -4.27 37.36 -0.67
N LYS A 398 -3.31 37.65 0.21
CA LYS A 398 -2.77 38.99 0.48
C LYS A 398 -1.28 39.15 0.15
N VAL A 399 -0.61 38.07 -0.25
CA VAL A 399 0.82 38.05 -0.58
C VAL A 399 1.05 37.86 -2.07
N ASP A 400 2.28 38.09 -2.54
CA ASP A 400 2.62 38.00 -3.96
C ASP A 400 2.63 36.56 -4.48
N GLY A 401 2.92 35.57 -3.62
CA GLY A 401 3.00 34.18 -4.04
C GLY A 401 2.82 33.16 -2.91
N THR A 402 2.36 31.97 -3.28
CA THR A 402 2.16 30.83 -2.38
C THR A 402 2.98 29.63 -2.87
N LEU A 403 3.76 29.05 -1.95
CA LEU A 403 4.56 27.85 -2.15
C LEU A 403 3.92 26.68 -1.39
N VAL A 404 3.60 25.60 -2.10
CA VAL A 404 2.93 24.42 -1.52
C VAL A 404 3.94 23.29 -1.34
N VAL A 405 4.19 22.91 -0.09
CA VAL A 405 5.09 21.81 0.28
C VAL A 405 4.32 20.51 0.42
N ILE A 406 4.78 19.46 -0.26
CA ILE A 406 4.09 18.17 -0.35
C ILE A 406 5.06 17.04 -0.01
N ASP A 407 4.64 16.13 0.87
CA ASP A 407 5.31 14.86 1.12
C ASP A 407 4.74 13.79 0.19
N VAL A 408 5.41 13.53 -0.94
CA VAL A 408 4.91 12.62 -2.00
C VAL A 408 4.70 11.20 -1.49
N ALA A 409 5.43 10.73 -0.47
CA ALA A 409 5.24 9.39 0.08
C ALA A 409 3.88 9.24 0.80
N ASN A 410 3.35 10.34 1.32
CA ASN A 410 2.12 10.38 2.12
C ASN A 410 0.97 11.16 1.47
N ALA A 411 1.21 11.85 0.36
CA ALA A 411 0.22 12.66 -0.34
C ALA A 411 -0.94 11.82 -0.89
N ARG A 412 -2.17 12.21 -0.53
CA ARG A 412 -3.41 11.59 -1.04
C ARG A 412 -4.04 12.48 -2.10
N LYS A 413 -4.63 11.85 -3.11
CA LYS A 413 -5.30 12.54 -4.22
C LYS A 413 -6.36 13.53 -3.73
N ASN A 414 -7.25 13.10 -2.82
CA ASN A 414 -8.33 13.94 -2.31
C ASN A 414 -7.82 15.16 -1.55
N ASP A 415 -6.76 15.00 -0.76
CA ASP A 415 -6.15 16.10 0.02
C ASP A 415 -5.58 17.17 -0.92
N LEU A 416 -4.90 16.74 -1.99
CA LEU A 416 -4.35 17.60 -3.02
C LEU A 416 -5.45 18.34 -3.82
N GLU A 417 -6.53 17.62 -4.18
CA GLU A 417 -7.71 18.19 -4.84
C GLU A 417 -8.37 19.28 -3.99
N GLN A 418 -8.55 19.01 -2.70
CA GLN A 418 -9.14 19.96 -1.76
C GLN A 418 -8.22 21.17 -1.52
N ALA A 419 -6.91 20.96 -1.38
CA ALA A 419 -5.94 22.05 -1.22
C ALA A 419 -5.94 22.98 -2.44
N LYS A 420 -6.02 22.42 -3.65
CA LYS A 420 -6.16 23.17 -4.90
C LYS A 420 -7.44 24.00 -4.92
N ALA A 421 -8.59 23.39 -4.62
CA ALA A 421 -9.87 24.08 -4.58
C ALA A 421 -9.86 25.26 -3.59
N VAL A 422 -9.30 25.04 -2.40
CA VAL A 422 -9.21 26.05 -1.34
C VAL A 422 -8.33 27.24 -1.74
N LEU A 423 -7.16 26.99 -2.32
CA LEU A 423 -6.28 28.07 -2.81
C LEU A 423 -6.88 28.83 -4.00
N GLN A 424 -7.54 28.13 -4.92
CA GLN A 424 -8.24 28.75 -6.05
C GLN A 424 -9.40 29.63 -5.58
N GLN A 425 -10.22 29.15 -4.64
CA GLN A 425 -11.33 29.92 -4.07
C GLN A 425 -10.84 31.16 -3.32
N ALA A 426 -9.68 31.08 -2.67
CA ALA A 426 -9.06 32.22 -2.00
C ALA A 426 -8.42 33.23 -2.97
N GLY A 427 -8.32 32.93 -4.26
CA GLY A 427 -7.63 33.78 -5.25
C GLY A 427 -6.12 33.84 -5.03
N ALA A 428 -5.53 32.82 -4.39
CA ALA A 428 -4.11 32.79 -4.10
C ALA A 428 -3.28 32.56 -5.38
N HIS A 429 -2.19 33.32 -5.54
CA HIS A 429 -1.23 33.11 -6.62
C HIS A 429 -0.24 32.00 -6.24
N VAL A 430 -0.43 30.80 -6.78
CA VAL A 430 0.45 29.65 -6.48
C VAL A 430 1.67 29.69 -7.40
N LEU A 431 2.85 29.90 -6.82
CA LEU A 431 4.13 29.92 -7.54
C LEU A 431 4.52 28.52 -8.01
N GLY A 432 4.21 27.50 -7.22
CA GLY A 432 4.52 26.12 -7.53
C GLY A 432 4.55 25.21 -6.30
N THR A 433 5.08 24.02 -6.50
CA THR A 433 5.14 22.94 -5.52
C THR A 433 6.57 22.60 -5.16
N VAL A 434 6.80 22.21 -3.91
CA VAL A 434 8.04 21.63 -3.42
C VAL A 434 7.75 20.23 -2.93
N VAL A 435 8.41 19.24 -3.52
CA VAL A 435 8.38 17.88 -2.99
C VAL A 435 9.40 17.81 -1.87
N ASN A 436 8.95 17.47 -0.66
CA ASN A 436 9.81 17.30 0.50
C ASN A 436 9.82 15.84 0.94
N LYS A 437 10.88 15.47 1.66
CA LYS A 437 11.14 14.11 2.15
C LYS A 437 11.21 13.05 1.04
N ASP A 438 11.79 13.40 -0.10
CA ASP A 438 12.01 12.42 -1.15
C ASP A 438 13.05 11.39 -0.67
N GLU A 439 12.70 10.10 -0.66
CA GLU A 439 13.57 9.01 -0.20
C GLU A 439 14.67 8.65 -1.21
N GLY A 440 14.77 9.37 -2.34
CA GLY A 440 15.85 9.17 -3.30
C GLY A 440 15.80 7.83 -4.02
N GLY A 441 14.59 7.36 -4.38
CA GLY A 441 14.42 6.16 -5.20
C GLY A 441 15.26 6.22 -6.49
N ASN A 442 15.72 5.05 -6.96
CA ASN A 442 16.71 4.79 -8.02
C ASN A 442 16.41 5.39 -9.42
N GLN A 443 16.13 6.68 -9.52
CA GLN A 443 15.95 7.44 -10.75
C GLN A 443 16.95 8.60 -10.79
N GLU A 444 17.90 8.42 -11.71
CA GLU A 444 18.81 9.39 -12.34
C GLU A 444 18.80 10.82 -11.79
N THR A 445 19.61 11.08 -10.76
CA THR A 445 20.28 12.38 -10.64
C THR A 445 21.53 12.34 -11.53
N PRO A 446 21.69 13.20 -12.55
CA PRO A 446 22.87 13.22 -13.41
C PRO A 446 24.16 13.59 -12.66
N TYR A 447 24.02 14.18 -11.47
CA TYR A 447 25.14 14.58 -10.62
C TYR A 447 25.16 13.75 -9.34
N LYS A 448 25.95 12.68 -9.39
CA LYS A 448 26.45 11.98 -8.22
C LYS A 448 27.49 12.90 -7.57
N HIS A 449 27.15 13.49 -6.42
CA HIS A 449 28.14 14.26 -5.65
C HIS A 449 29.26 13.33 -5.19
N VAL A 450 30.47 13.60 -5.66
CA VAL A 450 31.70 13.08 -5.06
C VAL A 450 31.87 13.79 -3.72
N SER A 451 31.47 13.15 -2.63
CA SER A 451 31.84 13.56 -1.29
C SER A 451 33.34 13.39 -1.14
N TYR A 452 34.09 14.50 -1.08
CA TYR A 452 35.46 14.47 -0.56
C TYR A 452 35.37 14.11 0.92
N ASP A 453 35.84 12.90 1.23
CA ASP A 453 35.93 12.41 2.60
C ASP A 453 36.93 13.27 3.37
N SER A 454 36.44 13.94 4.40
CA SER A 454 37.23 14.77 5.33
C SER A 454 38.18 13.94 6.20
N SER A 455 38.15 12.60 6.11
CA SER A 455 39.08 11.71 6.79
C SER A 455 40.54 11.83 6.31
N MET A 456 40.79 12.42 5.13
CA MET A 456 42.15 12.59 4.61
C MET A 456 42.91 13.81 5.17
N MET A 457 42.25 14.74 5.87
CA MET A 457 42.94 15.84 6.56
C MET A 457 43.42 15.42 7.97
N SER A 458 42.72 14.51 8.64
CA SER A 458 43.08 14.08 10.01
C SER A 458 44.22 13.07 10.09
N GLN A 459 44.66 12.46 8.98
CA GLN A 459 45.81 11.53 8.97
C GLN A 459 47.15 12.20 8.68
N ASN A 460 47.16 13.41 8.09
CA ASN A 460 48.41 14.13 7.81
C ASN A 460 48.92 15.00 8.98
N GLU A 461 48.13 15.18 10.05
CA GLU A 461 48.59 15.83 11.29
C GLU A 461 49.10 14.82 12.33
N ALA A 462 48.90 13.52 12.12
CA ALA A 462 49.30 12.45 13.04
C ALA A 462 50.54 11.65 12.61
N MET A 463 51.09 11.90 11.42
CA MET A 463 52.41 11.39 11.00
C MET A 463 53.43 12.53 11.07
N GLY A 464 54.36 12.40 12.01
CA GLY A 464 55.35 13.41 12.37
C GLY A 464 56.05 14.05 11.18
N ALA A 465 56.19 15.38 11.28
CA ALA A 465 57.05 16.19 10.43
C ALA A 465 58.46 15.59 10.38
N THR A 466 58.77 14.92 9.27
CA THR A 466 60.14 14.78 8.79
C THR A 466 60.35 15.88 7.74
N PRO A 467 61.38 16.74 7.87
CA PRO A 467 61.61 17.77 6.88
C PRO A 467 62.01 17.11 5.56
N ALA A 468 61.25 17.39 4.50
CA ALA A 468 61.59 16.96 3.15
C ALA A 468 62.93 17.59 2.71
N PRO A 469 63.79 16.84 1.99
CA PRO A 469 65.10 17.33 1.57
C PRO A 469 64.97 18.51 0.60
N ALA A 470 65.86 19.49 0.75
CA ALA A 470 65.95 20.67 -0.11
C ALA A 470 66.15 20.26 -1.57
N TRP A 471 65.18 20.58 -2.43
CA TRP A 471 65.27 20.33 -3.86
C TRP A 471 65.86 21.57 -4.55
N SER A 472 67.05 21.38 -5.12
CA SER A 472 67.80 22.32 -5.93
C SER A 472 67.19 22.42 -7.35
N GLY A 473 66.67 23.60 -7.69
CA GLY A 473 66.13 23.87 -9.02
C GLY A 473 67.22 23.84 -10.11
N PRO A 474 66.93 23.35 -11.32
CA PRO A 474 67.81 23.56 -12.47
C PRO A 474 67.45 24.80 -13.29
N ASN A 475 68.51 25.52 -13.61
CA ASN A 475 68.71 26.68 -14.47
C ASN A 475 67.85 26.83 -15.74
N GLN A 476 67.71 28.12 -16.09
CA GLN A 476 67.45 28.66 -17.43
C GLN A 476 68.29 27.99 -18.53
N ALA A 477 67.67 27.67 -19.68
CA ALA A 477 68.08 28.15 -21.00
C ALA A 477 67.29 27.50 -22.16
N GLN A 478 66.90 28.36 -23.11
CA GLN A 478 66.81 28.14 -24.57
C GLN A 478 65.62 27.38 -25.20
N ALA A 479 64.70 28.20 -25.72
CA ALA A 479 64.19 28.26 -27.09
C ALA A 479 64.32 27.03 -28.02
N SER A 480 63.17 26.56 -28.52
CA SER A 480 62.95 26.34 -29.96
C SER A 480 61.47 26.16 -30.28
N ALA A 481 61.04 26.81 -31.36
CA ALA A 481 59.71 26.82 -31.96
C ALA A 481 59.14 25.42 -32.21
N HIS A 482 57.81 25.30 -32.37
CA HIS A 482 57.15 24.61 -33.51
C HIS A 482 55.61 24.77 -33.45
N SER A 483 55.11 25.51 -34.45
CA SER A 483 53.87 25.34 -35.24
C SER A 483 52.52 24.97 -34.59
N MET A 484 51.58 25.93 -34.70
CA MET A 484 50.11 25.73 -34.67
C MET A 484 49.60 24.90 -35.88
N PRO A 485 48.52 24.12 -35.74
CA PRO A 485 47.68 23.67 -36.85
C PRO A 485 46.44 24.58 -37.09
N PRO A 486 45.83 24.55 -38.29
CA PRO A 486 45.07 25.68 -38.83
C PRO A 486 43.55 25.64 -38.59
N LYS A 487 42.95 26.82 -38.76
CA LYS A 487 41.53 27.19 -38.70
C LYS A 487 40.74 26.60 -39.89
N PRO A 488 39.51 26.06 -39.71
CA PRO A 488 38.66 25.70 -40.85
C PRO A 488 37.94 26.91 -41.45
N ALA A 489 37.75 26.81 -42.77
CA ALA A 489 37.30 27.85 -43.69
C ALA A 489 35.81 28.19 -43.63
N GLN A 490 35.52 29.43 -44.04
CA GLN A 490 34.20 29.95 -44.38
C GLN A 490 33.66 29.27 -45.65
N PHE A 491 32.37 28.94 -45.66
CA PHE A 491 31.61 28.65 -46.88
C PHE A 491 30.34 29.50 -46.90
N SER A 492 30.16 30.21 -48.01
CA SER A 492 29.05 31.12 -48.29
C SER A 492 27.99 30.43 -49.17
N ALA A 493 26.72 30.62 -48.79
CA ALA A 493 25.52 30.83 -49.62
C ALA A 493 25.23 29.97 -50.86
N HIS A 494 24.07 29.27 -50.85
CA HIS A 494 23.02 29.09 -51.88
C HIS A 494 21.75 28.71 -51.07
N GLY A 495 20.58 29.36 -51.07
CA GLY A 495 19.73 29.84 -52.17
C GLY A 495 18.61 28.81 -52.42
N ILE A 496 17.33 29.11 -52.08
CA ILE A 496 16.02 28.65 -52.67
C ILE A 496 14.83 28.87 -51.66
N PRO A 497 13.58 29.15 -52.12
CA PRO A 497 12.73 30.27 -51.67
C PRO A 497 11.43 29.84 -50.90
N PRO A 498 10.42 30.72 -50.64
CA PRO A 498 9.33 30.44 -49.70
C PRO A 498 8.13 29.73 -50.37
N GLN A 499 7.46 28.83 -49.63
CA GLN A 499 6.13 28.35 -49.99
C GLN A 499 5.03 29.17 -49.31
N LYS A 500 4.09 29.64 -50.15
CA LYS A 500 2.78 30.15 -49.77
C LYS A 500 1.79 28.98 -49.57
N GLY A 501 0.98 29.08 -48.53
CA GLY A 501 -0.49 28.92 -48.55
C GLY A 501 -1.10 27.54 -48.84
N LYS A 502 -1.78 26.99 -47.83
CA LYS A 502 -3.23 26.80 -47.82
C LYS A 502 -3.76 26.85 -46.40
#